data_AF-A0A8X6T6X1-F1
#
_entry.id   AF-A0A8X6T6X1-F1
#
_cell.length_a   1.000
_cell.length_b   1.000
_cell.length_c   1.000
_cell.angle_alpha   90.00
_cell.angle_beta   90.00
_cell.angle_gamma   90.00
#
_symmetry.space_group_name_H-M   'P 1'
#
loop_
_entity.id
_entity.type
_entity.pdbx_description
1 polymer ?
#
loop_
_entity_poly.entity_id
_entity_poly.type
_entity_poly.pdbx_seq_one_letter_code
_entity_poly.pdbx_strand_id
1 'polypeptide(L)' 'MIDDKGFIILIDGTPAYFSYSYNSKEATDISFVNPELVPSCRRNVLENVGSDRFPVLMEQNRRQSTYFNSDKRWCDDSRA' A
#
# COMPACT_ATOMS: atom_id res chain seq x y z
N MET A 1 -1.46 15.39 -0.25
CA MET A 1 -2.82 15.94 -0.50
C MET A 1 -3.78 15.16 0.38
N ILE A 2 -4.58 15.85 1.21
CA ILE A 2 -5.63 15.19 2.00
C ILE A 2 -6.80 14.91 1.05
N ASP A 3 -7.30 13.68 1.02
CA ASP A 3 -8.50 13.31 0.27
C ASP A 3 -9.78 13.73 1.02
N ASP A 4 -10.91 13.77 0.32
CA ASP A 4 -12.22 14.15 0.88
C ASP A 4 -12.71 13.19 1.98
N LYS A 5 -11.99 12.09 2.21
CA LYS A 5 -12.29 11.06 3.21
C LYS A 5 -11.35 11.12 4.42
N GLY A 6 -10.48 12.13 4.49
CA GLY A 6 -9.60 12.37 5.62
C GLY A 6 -8.34 11.49 5.63
N PHE A 7 -7.95 10.87 4.51
CA PHE A 7 -6.66 10.22 4.35
C PHE A 7 -5.67 11.12 3.60
N ILE A 8 -4.38 10.93 3.86
CA ILE A 8 -3.32 11.53 3.08
C ILE A 8 -2.84 10.54 2.03
N ILE A 9 -2.79 11.01 0.79
CA ILE A 9 -2.21 10.29 -0.32
C ILE A 9 -0.68 10.48 -0.29
N LEU A 10 0.05 9.38 -0.15
CA LEU A 10 1.51 9.33 -0.26
C LEU A 10 1.90 8.77 -1.63
N ILE A 11 2.19 9.67 -2.57
CA ILE A 11 2.76 9.38 -3.87
C ILE A 11 3.91 10.37 -4.07
N ASP A 12 5.10 9.86 -4.36
CA ASP A 12 6.32 10.65 -4.62
C ASP A 12 6.66 10.76 -6.11
N GLY A 13 5.86 10.15 -6.98
CA GLY A 13 6.08 10.09 -8.42
C GLY A 13 7.06 9.00 -8.86
N THR A 14 7.63 8.23 -7.92
CA THR A 14 8.54 7.13 -8.24
C THR A 14 7.78 6.03 -8.97
N PRO A 15 8.22 5.61 -10.17
CA PRO A 15 7.55 4.54 -10.92
C PRO A 15 7.57 3.22 -10.15
N ALA A 16 6.39 2.60 -10.03
CA ALA A 16 6.21 1.30 -9.38
C ALA A 16 5.76 0.22 -10.38
N TYR A 17 5.59 0.58 -11.66
CA TYR A 17 5.24 -0.31 -12.74
C TYR A 17 6.14 -0.06 -13.95
N PHE A 18 6.52 -1.14 -14.62
CA PHE A 18 7.19 -1.13 -15.92
C PHE A 18 6.39 -1.98 -16.91
N SER A 19 6.04 -1.39 -18.05
CA SER A 19 5.40 -2.12 -19.13
C SER A 19 6.43 -2.49 -20.20
N TYR A 20 6.65 -3.80 -20.41
CA TYR A 20 7.52 -4.28 -21.50
C TYR A 20 6.95 -3.93 -22.88
N SER A 21 5.64 -4.05 -23.07
CA SER A 21 4.98 -3.81 -24.36
C SER A 21 5.11 -2.37 -24.85
N TYR A 22 5.11 -1.42 -23.92
CA TYR A 22 5.21 0.02 -24.21
C TYR A 22 6.58 0.61 -23.87
N ASN A 23 7.48 -0.19 -23.29
CA ASN A 23 8.78 0.24 -22.75
C ASN A 23 8.66 1.51 -21.88
N SER A 24 7.65 1.55 -21.01
CA SER A 24 7.30 2.71 -20.18
C SER A 24 7.42 2.39 -18.69
N LYS A 25 7.73 3.41 -17.89
CA LYS A 25 7.72 3.36 -16.42
C LYS A 25 6.64 4.29 -15.90
N GLU A 26 5.78 3.80 -15.04
CA GLU A 26 4.59 4.53 -14.58
C GLU A 26 4.45 4.47 -13.05
N ALA A 27 3.97 5.57 -12.47
CA ALA A 27 3.70 5.71 -11.04
C ALA A 27 2.21 5.44 -10.77
N THR A 28 1.81 4.18 -10.88
CA THR A 28 0.40 3.74 -10.75
C THR A 28 -0.01 3.36 -9.33
N ASP A 29 0.97 3.14 -8.45
CA ASP A 29 0.72 2.53 -7.14
C ASP A 29 0.64 3.61 -6.05
N ILE A 30 -0.53 3.66 -5.41
CA ILE A 30 -0.93 4.71 -4.48
C ILE A 30 -1.01 4.15 -3.05
N SER A 31 -0.47 4.89 -2.09
CA SER A 31 -0.60 4.55 -0.67
C SER A 31 -1.44 5.59 0.05
N PHE A 32 -2.47 5.13 0.77
CA PHE A 32 -3.34 5.98 1.60
C PHE A 32 -2.97 5.78 3.05
N VAL A 33 -2.78 6.89 3.78
CA VAL A 33 -2.36 6.86 5.18
C VAL A 33 -3.21 7.82 5.99
N ASN A 34 -3.64 7.41 7.18
CA ASN A 34 -4.33 8.32 8.09
C ASN A 34 -3.38 9.50 8.46
N PRO A 35 -3.83 10.76 8.42
CA PRO A 35 -3.01 11.94 8.72
C PRO A 35 -2.17 11.83 9.99
N GLU A 36 -2.69 11.18 11.03
CA GLU A 36 -1.99 11.00 12.30
C GLU A 36 -0.73 10.14 12.18
N LEU A 37 -0.67 9.26 11.19
CA LEU A 37 0.46 8.35 10.98
C LEU A 37 1.53 8.95 10.06
N VAL A 38 1.17 9.96 9.25
CA VAL A 38 2.05 10.54 8.22
C VAL A 38 3.42 10.99 8.74
N PRO A 39 3.55 11.67 9.90
CA PRO A 39 4.86 12.08 10.40
C PRO A 39 5.81 10.91 10.70
N SER A 40 5.25 9.71 10.90
CA SER A 40 5.98 8.48 11.24
C SER A 40 6.10 7.48 10.08
N CYS A 41 5.50 7.80 8.94
CA CYS A 41 5.44 6.92 7.78
C CYS A 41 6.40 7.37 6.68
N ARG A 42 7.12 6.41 6.09
CA ARG A 42 7.91 6.60 4.88
C ARG A 42 7.45 5.64 3.81
N ARG A 43 7.42 6.11 2.57
CA ARG A 43 7.11 5.32 1.39
C ARG A 43 8.35 5.27 0.51
N ASN A 44 8.72 4.08 0.06
CA ASN A 44 9.79 3.85 -0.90
C ASN A 44 9.34 2.83 -1.95
N VAL A 45 9.95 2.87 -3.14
CA VAL A 45 9.80 1.81 -4.15
C VAL A 45 11.09 1.01 -4.17
N LEU A 46 10.98 -0.31 -4.05
CA LEU A 46 12.12 -1.23 -3.97
C LEU A 46 12.55 -1.73 -5.36
N GLU A 47 13.68 -2.42 -5.42
CA GLU A 47 14.16 -3.07 -6.63
C GLU A 47 13.20 -4.16 -7.12
N ASN A 48 13.31 -4.45 -8.42
CA ASN A 48 12.46 -5.43 -9.08
C ASN A 48 12.72 -6.86 -8.54
N VAL A 49 11.65 -7.60 -8.27
CA VAL A 49 11.68 -8.98 -7.76
C VAL A 49 11.24 -10.02 -8.80
N GLY A 50 11.39 -9.71 -10.09
CA GLY A 50 10.94 -10.56 -11.20
C GLY A 50 9.50 -10.32 -11.65
N SER A 51 8.95 -9.13 -11.35
CA SER A 51 7.59 -8.72 -11.72
C SER A 51 7.65 -7.43 -12.53
N ASP A 52 6.63 -7.18 -13.34
CA ASP A 52 6.44 -5.86 -13.99
C ASP A 52 6.16 -4.76 -12.96
N ARG A 53 5.85 -5.12 -11.70
CA ARG A 53 5.67 -4.19 -10.59
C ARG A 53 6.84 -4.23 -9.61
N PHE A 54 7.31 -3.05 -9.25
CA PHE A 54 8.28 -2.83 -8.18
C PHE A 54 7.55 -2.80 -6.84
N PRO A 55 8.02 -3.52 -5.80
CA PRO A 55 7.38 -3.51 -4.50
C PRO A 55 7.37 -2.11 -3.88
N VAL A 56 6.22 -1.69 -3.33
CA VAL A 56 6.12 -0.46 -2.53
C VAL A 56 6.32 -0.81 -1.06
N LEU A 57 7.35 -0.23 -0.45
CA LEU A 57 7.66 -0.37 0.96
C LEU A 57 7.05 0.79 1.75
N MET A 58 6.28 0.45 2.77
CA MET A 58 5.74 1.38 3.77
C MET A 58 6.42 1.10 5.11
N GLU A 59 7.25 2.04 5.56
CA GLU A 59 7.92 1.94 6.84
C GLU A 59 7.19 2.82 7.87
N GLN A 60 6.88 2.24 9.02
CA GLN A 60 6.28 2.96 10.14
C GLN A 60 7.15 2.79 11.37
N ASN A 61 7.61 3.89 11.96
CA ASN A 61 8.34 3.85 13.22
C ASN A 61 7.37 3.72 14.40
N ARG A 62 6.66 2.60 14.47
CA ARG A 62 5.71 2.28 15.53
C ARG A 62 5.82 0.81 15.89
N ARG A 63 5.68 0.50 17.18
CA ARG A 63 5.54 -0.88 17.63
C ARG A 63 4.18 -1.42 17.16
N GLN A 64 4.20 -2.27 16.14
CA GLN A 64 3.01 -3.00 15.72
C GLN A 64 2.73 -4.11 16.75
N SER A 65 1.57 -4.05 17.39
CA SER A 65 1.02 -5.16 18.16
C SER A 65 0.01 -5.88 17.28
N THR A 66 0.19 -7.18 17.10
CA THR A 66 -0.77 -8.02 16.40
C THR A 66 -1.89 -8.38 17.36
N TYR A 67 -3.10 -7.90 17.08
CA TYR A 67 -4.28 -8.39 17.75
C TYR A 67 -4.71 -9.69 17.08
N PHE A 68 -4.47 -10.82 17.74
CA PHE A 68 -5.00 -12.11 17.28
C PHE A 68 -6.46 -12.21 17.69
N ASN A 69 -7.36 -12.06 16.71
CA ASN A 69 -8.75 -12.47 16.88
C ASN A 69 -8.88 -13.96 16.52
N SER A 70 -9.15 -14.80 17.52
CA SER A 70 -9.39 -16.24 17.36
C SER A 70 -10.79 -16.58 16.87
N ASP A 71 -11.75 -15.63 16.92
CA ASP A 71 -13.12 -15.82 16.44
C ASP A 71 -13.22 -15.59 14.92
N LYS A 72 -12.46 -16.38 14.14
CA LYS A 72 -12.66 -16.46 12.68
C LYS A 72 -13.87 -17.34 12.37
N ARG A 73 -15.08 -16.86 12.68
CA ARG A 73 -16.30 -17.47 12.14
C ARG A 73 -16.48 -16.97 10.72
N TRP A 74 -16.11 -17.80 9.75
CA TRP A 74 -16.58 -17.61 8.38
C TRP A 74 -18.07 -17.92 8.37
N CYS A 75 -18.91 -16.90 8.18
CA CYS A 75 -20.30 -17.13 7.81
C CYS A 75 -20.30 -17.64 6.37
N ASP A 76 -20.29 -18.96 6.20
CA ASP A 76 -20.60 -19.61 4.93
C ASP A 76 -22.12 -19.55 4.76
N ASP A 77 -22.62 -18.46 4.18
CA ASP A 77 -24.03 -18.29 3.84
C ASP A 77 -24.31 -18.91 2.46
N SER A 78 -24.14 -20.22 2.39
CA SER A 78 -24.47 -21.01 1.19
C SER A 78 -25.59 -21.99 1.49
N ARG A 79 -26.77 -21.48 1.89
CA ARG A 79 -28.06 -22.21 1.83
C ARG A 79 -29.25 -21.24 1.92
N ALA A 80 -29.70 -20.76 0.76
CA ALA A 80 -31.07 -20.33 0.51
C ALA A 80 -31.50 -20.83 -0.87
#